data_AF-A0A7C5YKS6-F1
#
_entry.id   AF-A0A7C5YKS6-F1
#
_cell.length_a   1.000
_cell.length_b   1.000
_cell.length_c   1.000
_cell.angle_alpha   90.00
_cell.angle_beta   90.00
_cell.angle_gamma   90.00
#
_symmetry.space_group_name_H-M   'P 1'
#
loop_
_entity.id
_entity.type
_entity.pdbx_description
1 polymer ?
#
loop_
_entity_poly.entity_id
_entity_poly.type
_entity_poly.pdbx_seq_one_letter_code
_entity_poly.pdbx_strand_id
1 'polypeptide(L)'
;MANSNLHFRAVKETGWHTLVSPQQGQTKQITFSLLRLEAGSDYEGQVNGETVAVLLFGFMDAEVDGKRWQSIGQRRDVFGGKAFALYLPSNSRFRIRAHTFVELAFGSAPAPASGEPKLITPDQVKSRSVGLFNWRRDIDDIVDASFPARRLLVGETRNPPGNWSSYPPHKHEEENPPFETHMEEVYHFRIFPPTGFAIQMIYTDDGELNEGIIVKDGDTVVIPRGYHPVAAPPGYTVYYLWVLAGDRRQMFVKFDPAHEWVNGAEGIMKEWQRQFS
;
A
#
# COMPACT_ATOMS: atom_id res chain seq x y z
N MET A 1 -16.01 16.47 -14.04
CA MET A 1 -15.07 15.62 -14.81
C MET A 1 -14.18 14.97 -13.79
N ALA A 2 -14.24 13.65 -13.64
CA ALA A 2 -13.41 12.94 -12.65
C ALA A 2 -11.95 13.36 -12.86
N ASN A 3 -11.29 13.78 -11.78
CA ASN A 3 -9.86 14.11 -11.82
C ASN A 3 -9.09 12.89 -12.37
N SER A 4 -8.72 12.94 -13.65
CA SER A 4 -8.07 11.84 -14.39
C SER A 4 -6.73 11.42 -13.81
N ASN A 5 -6.25 12.12 -12.78
CA ASN A 5 -4.93 11.95 -12.18
C ASN A 5 -4.97 11.19 -10.84
N LEU A 6 -6.16 10.84 -10.32
CA LEU A 6 -6.29 10.10 -9.06
C LEU A 6 -6.46 8.60 -9.28
N HIS A 7 -7.07 8.15 -10.38
CA HIS A 7 -7.47 6.75 -10.56
C HIS A 7 -6.87 6.15 -11.83
N PHE A 8 -6.08 5.10 -11.66
CA PHE A 8 -5.40 4.36 -12.71
C PHE A 8 -5.99 2.97 -12.83
N ARG A 9 -6.36 2.58 -14.05
CA ARG A 9 -6.95 1.26 -14.31
C ARG A 9 -5.91 0.16 -14.28
N ALA A 10 -6.36 -1.04 -13.94
CA ALA A 10 -5.56 -2.25 -13.95
C ALA A 10 -4.81 -2.45 -15.27
N VAL A 11 -3.53 -2.77 -15.17
CA VAL A 11 -2.70 -3.19 -16.29
C VAL A 11 -2.78 -4.70 -16.43
N LYS A 12 -2.93 -5.20 -17.66
CA LYS A 12 -3.06 -6.63 -17.93
C LYS A 12 -1.81 -7.21 -18.57
N GLU A 13 -1.11 -6.40 -19.34
CA GLU A 13 0.06 -6.72 -20.13
C GLU A 13 1.26 -7.03 -19.23
N THR A 14 2.13 -7.92 -19.70
CA THR A 14 3.45 -8.16 -19.08
C THR A 14 4.43 -7.04 -19.40
N GLY A 15 5.47 -6.91 -18.59
CA GLY A 15 6.48 -5.87 -18.66
C GLY A 15 6.45 -4.94 -17.44
N TRP A 16 7.25 -3.89 -17.54
CA TRP A 16 7.33 -2.82 -16.55
C TRP A 16 6.35 -1.70 -16.90
N HIS A 17 5.53 -1.31 -15.93
CA HIS A 17 4.47 -0.32 -16.10
C HIS A 17 4.51 0.69 -14.96
N THR A 18 4.93 1.92 -15.24
CA THR A 18 4.84 3.02 -14.27
C THR A 18 3.45 3.63 -14.33
N LEU A 19 2.71 3.54 -13.21
CA LEU A 19 1.34 4.03 -13.10
C LEU A 19 1.29 5.43 -12.50
N VAL A 20 2.08 5.65 -11.45
CA VAL A 20 2.14 6.92 -10.72
C VAL A 20 3.57 7.44 -10.74
N SER A 21 3.75 8.72 -11.02
CA SER A 21 5.07 9.33 -11.17
C SER A 21 5.03 10.83 -10.85
N PRO A 22 6.04 11.35 -10.11
CA PRO A 22 6.18 12.79 -9.92
C PRO A 22 6.41 13.56 -11.21
N GLN A 23 7.06 12.93 -12.20
CA GLN A 23 7.28 13.52 -13.53
C GLN A 23 5.98 13.78 -14.29
N GLN A 24 4.90 13.06 -13.95
CA GLN A 24 3.56 13.26 -14.51
C GLN A 24 2.68 14.16 -13.63
N GLY A 25 3.22 14.72 -12.54
CA GLY A 25 2.50 15.65 -11.66
C GLY A 25 1.40 15.01 -10.81
N GLN A 26 1.41 13.68 -10.66
CA GLN A 26 0.41 12.95 -9.87
C GLN A 26 0.75 12.95 -8.37
N THR A 27 2.06 12.99 -8.08
CA THR A 27 2.67 13.02 -6.75
C THR A 27 3.89 13.96 -6.80
N LYS A 28 4.50 14.26 -5.66
CA LYS A 28 5.77 15.00 -5.56
C LYS A 28 6.94 14.05 -5.32
N GLN A 29 6.70 12.90 -4.70
CA GLN A 29 7.74 11.96 -4.27
C GLN A 29 7.49 10.54 -4.76
N ILE A 30 6.27 10.00 -4.61
CA ILE A 30 6.03 8.57 -4.88
C ILE A 30 6.00 8.27 -6.36
N THR A 31 6.87 7.37 -6.81
CA THR A 31 6.67 6.62 -8.06
C THR A 31 6.11 5.24 -7.72
N PHE A 32 5.03 4.84 -8.40
CA PHE A 32 4.45 3.50 -8.26
C PHE A 32 4.44 2.79 -9.61
N SER A 33 5.07 1.61 -9.65
CA SER A 33 5.18 0.80 -10.87
C SER A 33 4.78 -0.65 -10.60
N LEU A 34 4.31 -1.35 -11.63
CA LEU A 34 4.10 -2.78 -11.63
C LEU A 34 5.10 -3.45 -12.57
N LEU A 35 5.64 -4.59 -12.13
CA LEU A 35 6.36 -5.51 -13.00
C LEU A 35 5.57 -6.81 -13.08
N ARG A 36 5.11 -7.15 -14.28
CA ARG A 36 4.33 -8.35 -14.58
C ARG A 36 5.13 -9.25 -15.51
N LEU A 37 5.39 -10.49 -15.13
CA LEU A 37 6.27 -11.40 -15.86
C LEU A 37 5.58 -12.73 -16.13
N GLU A 38 5.75 -13.26 -17.35
CA GLU A 38 5.36 -14.63 -17.67
C GLU A 38 6.28 -15.63 -16.97
N ALA A 39 5.77 -16.84 -16.74
CA ALA A 39 6.56 -17.94 -16.20
C ALA A 39 7.76 -18.26 -17.11
N GLY A 40 8.93 -18.41 -16.51
CA GLY A 40 10.19 -18.71 -17.20
C GLY A 40 10.92 -17.48 -17.76
N SER A 41 10.36 -16.28 -17.61
CA SER A 41 11.00 -15.05 -18.09
C SER A 41 11.96 -14.44 -17.06
N ASP A 42 12.93 -13.67 -17.55
CA ASP A 42 13.84 -12.84 -16.78
C ASP A 42 13.55 -11.36 -17.06
N TYR A 43 13.74 -10.51 -16.05
CA TYR A 43 13.73 -9.06 -16.21
C TYR A 43 14.89 -8.43 -15.45
N GLU A 44 15.61 -7.52 -16.09
CA GLU A 44 16.69 -6.74 -15.49
C GLU A 44 16.33 -5.25 -15.52
N GLY A 45 16.62 -4.54 -14.43
CA GLY A 45 16.29 -3.14 -14.29
C GLY A 45 17.17 -2.41 -13.28
N GLN A 46 16.94 -1.12 -13.15
CA GLN A 46 17.58 -0.26 -12.15
C GLN A 46 16.55 0.69 -11.56
N VAL A 47 16.63 0.93 -10.25
CA VAL A 47 15.79 1.92 -9.56
C VAL A 47 16.56 3.20 -9.31
N ASN A 48 15.91 4.36 -9.40
CA ASN A 48 16.56 5.68 -9.23
C ASN A 48 16.39 6.28 -7.81
N GLY A 49 15.56 5.66 -6.97
CA GLY A 49 15.31 6.06 -5.59
C GLY A 49 15.25 4.83 -4.70
N GLU A 50 15.15 5.02 -3.38
CA GLU A 50 14.87 3.89 -2.50
C GLU A 50 13.54 3.27 -2.91
N THR A 51 13.46 1.95 -2.88
CA THR A 51 12.33 1.23 -3.45
C THR A 51 11.99 0.01 -2.61
N VAL A 52 10.70 -0.22 -2.41
CA VAL A 52 10.17 -1.46 -1.87
C VAL A 52 9.39 -2.16 -2.98
N ALA A 53 9.85 -3.35 -3.37
CA ALA A 53 9.19 -4.22 -4.34
C ALA A 53 8.43 -5.34 -3.61
N VAL A 54 7.11 -5.24 -3.55
CA VAL A 54 6.23 -6.21 -2.86
C VAL A 54 5.74 -7.25 -3.85
N LEU A 55 5.92 -8.54 -3.53
CA LEU A 55 5.41 -9.64 -4.34
C LEU A 55 3.90 -9.82 -4.09
N LEU A 56 3.10 -9.41 -5.08
CA LEU A 56 1.64 -9.51 -5.03
C LEU A 56 1.17 -10.92 -5.41
N PHE A 57 1.81 -11.52 -6.40
CA PHE A 57 1.49 -12.85 -6.87
C PHE A 57 2.72 -13.55 -7.44
N GLY A 58 2.80 -14.87 -7.25
CA GLY A 58 3.76 -15.73 -7.92
C GLY A 58 4.92 -16.20 -7.07
N PHE A 59 5.88 -16.81 -7.75
CA PHE A 59 7.07 -17.43 -7.19
C PHE A 59 8.28 -17.07 -8.08
N MET A 60 9.37 -16.59 -7.48
CA MET A 60 10.50 -16.01 -8.20
C MET A 60 11.83 -16.18 -7.47
N ASP A 61 12.92 -15.99 -8.21
CA ASP A 61 14.22 -15.64 -7.65
C ASP A 61 14.52 -14.16 -7.92
N ALA A 62 15.34 -13.55 -7.06
CA ALA A 62 15.77 -12.18 -7.23
C ALA A 62 17.27 -12.01 -6.97
N GLU A 63 17.88 -11.10 -7.71
CA GLU A 63 19.22 -10.60 -7.48
C GLU A 63 19.17 -9.08 -7.41
N VAL A 64 19.83 -8.48 -6.42
CA VAL A 64 19.99 -7.01 -6.31
C VAL A 64 21.42 -6.71 -5.92
N ASP A 65 22.12 -5.93 -6.74
CA ASP A 65 23.54 -5.57 -6.57
C ASP A 65 24.44 -6.77 -6.19
N GLY A 66 24.22 -7.91 -6.86
CA GLY A 66 24.98 -9.16 -6.64
C GLY A 66 24.49 -10.05 -5.49
N LYS A 67 23.58 -9.56 -4.64
CA LYS A 67 22.96 -10.36 -3.58
C LYS A 67 21.79 -11.14 -4.13
N ARG A 68 21.79 -12.47 -3.95
CA ARG A 68 20.82 -13.39 -4.53
C ARG A 68 19.92 -13.99 -3.46
N TRP A 69 18.64 -14.09 -3.78
CA TRP A 69 17.63 -14.81 -3.01
C TRP A 69 16.84 -15.70 -3.93
N GLN A 70 16.57 -16.92 -3.47
CA GLN A 70 15.85 -17.92 -4.24
C GLN A 70 14.54 -18.27 -3.56
N SER A 71 13.61 -18.80 -4.33
CA SER A 71 12.33 -19.32 -3.83
C SER A 71 11.51 -18.29 -3.05
N ILE A 72 11.46 -17.06 -3.55
CA ILE A 72 10.68 -15.95 -2.98
C ILE A 72 9.22 -16.08 -3.41
N GLY A 73 8.31 -15.93 -2.46
CA GLY A 73 6.88 -16.21 -2.64
C GLY A 73 6.46 -17.39 -1.78
N GLN A 74 5.17 -17.74 -1.83
CA GLN A 74 4.51 -18.93 -1.23
C GLN A 74 3.03 -18.65 -0.94
N ARG A 75 2.65 -17.38 -0.70
CA ARG A 75 1.24 -17.03 -0.56
C ARG A 75 0.52 -17.27 -1.89
N ARG A 76 -0.64 -17.92 -1.82
CA ARG A 76 -1.47 -18.21 -3.00
C ARG A 76 -1.90 -16.93 -3.72
N ASP A 77 -2.24 -15.92 -2.94
CA ASP A 77 -2.70 -14.60 -3.36
C ASP A 77 -2.50 -13.62 -2.19
N VAL A 78 -2.78 -12.33 -2.42
CA VAL A 78 -2.63 -11.27 -1.41
C VAL A 78 -3.55 -11.42 -0.18
N PHE A 79 -4.59 -12.26 -0.26
CA PHE A 79 -5.51 -12.55 0.84
C PHE A 79 -5.04 -13.75 1.68
N GLY A 80 -4.13 -14.57 1.15
CA GLY A 80 -3.70 -15.85 1.73
C GLY A 80 -2.54 -15.78 2.72
N GLY A 81 -2.03 -14.59 3.05
CA GLY A 81 -0.95 -14.43 4.03
C GLY A 81 -0.08 -13.20 3.80
N LYS A 82 0.91 -13.03 4.67
CA LYS A 82 1.85 -11.89 4.65
C LYS A 82 2.76 -11.94 3.42
N ALA A 83 3.16 -10.76 2.96
CA ALA A 83 3.98 -10.62 1.76
C ALA A 83 5.45 -11.04 1.95
N PHE A 84 6.06 -11.42 0.82
CA PHE A 84 7.49 -11.20 0.62
C PHE A 84 7.69 -9.84 -0.04
N ALA A 85 8.78 -9.15 0.30
CA ALA A 85 9.18 -7.92 -0.38
C ALA A 85 10.71 -7.78 -0.48
N LEU A 86 11.19 -6.94 -1.39
CA LEU A 86 12.59 -6.55 -1.49
C LEU A 86 12.70 -5.06 -1.20
N TYR A 87 13.64 -4.68 -0.34
CA TYR A 87 14.10 -3.30 -0.23
C TYR A 87 15.35 -3.13 -1.10
N LEU A 88 15.29 -2.13 -1.98
CA LEU A 88 16.36 -1.74 -2.90
C LEU A 88 16.77 -0.30 -2.56
N PRO A 89 18.03 -0.07 -2.14
CA PRO A 89 18.60 1.27 -2.10
C PRO A 89 18.51 2.01 -3.45
N SER A 90 18.63 3.33 -3.42
CA SER A 90 18.71 4.12 -4.66
C SER A 90 19.87 3.68 -5.53
N ASN A 91 19.67 3.67 -6.85
CA ASN A 91 20.61 3.24 -7.89
C ASN A 91 20.89 1.74 -7.95
N SER A 92 20.21 0.91 -7.13
CA SER A 92 20.35 -0.54 -7.18
C SER A 92 19.92 -1.12 -8.52
N ARG A 93 20.75 -2.02 -9.05
CA ARG A 93 20.42 -2.87 -10.21
C ARG A 93 19.81 -4.17 -9.70
N PHE A 94 18.77 -4.63 -10.36
CA PHE A 94 18.09 -5.86 -9.98
C PHE A 94 17.80 -6.75 -11.18
N ARG A 95 17.72 -8.05 -10.92
CA ARG A 95 17.23 -9.08 -11.83
C ARG A 95 16.17 -9.91 -11.13
N ILE A 96 15.04 -10.13 -11.79
CA ILE A 96 13.99 -11.05 -11.35
C ILE A 96 13.91 -12.21 -12.34
N ARG A 97 13.88 -13.43 -11.82
CA ARG A 97 13.57 -14.64 -12.59
C ARG A 97 12.24 -15.19 -12.15
N ALA A 98 11.25 -15.17 -13.03
CA ALA A 98 9.90 -15.61 -12.73
C ALA A 98 9.78 -17.13 -12.94
N HIS A 99 9.43 -17.88 -11.90
CA HIS A 99 9.17 -19.32 -12.00
C HIS A 99 7.70 -19.61 -12.33
N THR A 100 6.80 -18.72 -11.92
CA THR A 100 5.39 -18.67 -12.32
C THR A 100 5.08 -17.35 -13.00
N PHE A 101 3.82 -17.07 -13.32
CA PHE A 101 3.43 -15.66 -13.50
C PHE A 101 3.76 -14.90 -12.21
N VAL A 102 4.40 -13.75 -12.35
CA VAL A 102 4.84 -12.91 -11.22
C VAL A 102 4.30 -11.50 -11.39
N GLU A 103 3.76 -10.96 -10.32
CA GLU A 103 3.39 -9.56 -10.23
C GLU A 103 4.02 -8.93 -9.00
N LEU A 104 4.85 -7.91 -9.24
CA LEU A 104 5.53 -7.12 -8.23
C LEU A 104 5.01 -5.68 -8.29
N ALA A 105 4.74 -5.09 -7.13
CA ALA A 105 4.48 -3.66 -6.99
C ALA A 105 5.71 -2.96 -6.41
N PHE A 106 6.20 -1.96 -7.12
CA PHE A 106 7.35 -1.13 -6.75
C PHE A 106 6.84 0.22 -6.26
N GLY A 107 7.01 0.50 -4.97
CA GLY A 107 6.87 1.84 -4.40
C GLY A 107 8.25 2.47 -4.22
N SER A 108 8.49 3.61 -4.87
CA SER A 108 9.79 4.30 -4.85
C SER A 108 9.67 5.75 -4.40
N ALA A 109 10.68 6.25 -3.69
CA ALA A 109 10.80 7.67 -3.33
C ALA A 109 12.26 8.16 -3.48
N PRO A 110 12.48 9.48 -3.71
CA PRO A 110 13.82 10.04 -3.82
C PRO A 110 14.61 9.89 -2.51
N ALA A 111 15.75 9.21 -2.55
CA ALA A 111 16.65 9.11 -1.40
C ALA A 111 18.11 9.08 -1.89
N PRO A 112 19.08 9.54 -1.09
CA PRO A 112 20.48 9.25 -1.36
C PRO A 112 20.73 7.74 -1.36
N ALA A 113 21.68 7.27 -2.18
CA ALA A 113 22.12 5.89 -2.14
C ALA A 113 22.70 5.57 -0.76
N SER A 114 22.02 4.72 0.01
CA SER A 114 22.40 4.34 1.36
C SER A 114 21.77 3.02 1.78
N GLY A 115 22.48 2.27 2.62
CA GLY A 115 22.06 0.93 3.06
C GLY A 115 22.39 -0.16 2.05
N GLU A 116 21.82 -1.34 2.25
CA GLU A 116 22.05 -2.53 1.43
C GLU A 116 20.71 -3.14 1.00
N PRO A 117 20.68 -3.88 -0.13
CA PRO A 117 19.53 -4.67 -0.51
C PRO A 117 19.11 -5.71 0.55
N LYS A 118 17.81 -5.79 0.83
CA LYS A 118 17.23 -6.72 1.80
C LYS A 118 16.01 -7.45 1.26
N LEU A 119 15.94 -8.75 1.51
CA LEU A 119 14.70 -9.51 1.45
C LEU A 119 13.96 -9.32 2.78
N ILE A 120 12.68 -9.00 2.67
CA ILE A 120 11.70 -8.94 3.76
C ILE A 120 10.84 -10.20 3.63
N THR A 121 10.94 -11.10 4.60
CA THR A 121 10.20 -12.36 4.63
C THR A 121 8.92 -12.21 5.47
N PRO A 122 7.90 -13.09 5.27
CA PRO A 122 6.64 -13.04 6.01
C PRO A 122 6.78 -12.97 7.54
N ASP A 123 7.77 -13.64 8.11
CA ASP A 123 8.05 -13.64 9.56
C ASP A 123 8.54 -12.29 10.09
N GLN A 124 9.09 -11.44 9.23
CA GLN A 124 9.55 -10.09 9.58
C GLN A 124 8.43 -9.05 9.48
N VAL A 125 7.32 -9.37 8.81
CA VAL A 125 6.17 -8.46 8.62
C VAL A 125 5.32 -8.41 9.90
N LYS A 126 5.13 -7.20 10.43
CA LYS A 126 4.36 -6.98 11.66
C LYS A 126 2.87 -6.90 11.33
N SER A 127 2.07 -7.69 12.02
CA SER A 127 0.62 -7.76 11.77
C SER A 127 -0.16 -7.22 12.95
N ARG A 128 -1.26 -6.54 12.65
CA ARG A 128 -2.19 -6.02 13.65
C ARG A 128 -3.61 -6.02 13.11
N SER A 129 -4.56 -6.43 13.95
CA SER A 129 -5.99 -6.24 13.70
C SER A 129 -6.45 -5.01 14.48
N VAL A 130 -6.99 -4.04 13.77
CA VAL A 130 -7.45 -2.75 14.32
C VAL A 130 -8.90 -2.52 13.97
N GLY A 131 -9.56 -1.59 14.66
CA GLY A 131 -10.98 -1.35 14.49
C GLY A 131 -11.84 -2.38 15.23
N LEU A 132 -13.16 -2.19 15.12
CA LEU A 132 -14.17 -3.08 15.68
C LEU A 132 -15.37 -3.18 14.73
N PHE A 133 -16.22 -4.19 14.88
CA PHE A 133 -17.44 -4.37 14.08
C PHE A 133 -17.19 -4.20 12.58
N ASN A 134 -17.90 -3.27 11.94
CA ASN A 134 -17.83 -2.99 10.51
C ASN A 134 -16.72 -1.99 10.14
N TRP A 135 -15.80 -1.62 11.04
CA TRP A 135 -14.55 -0.92 10.70
C TRP A 135 -13.29 -1.71 11.10
N ARG A 136 -13.46 -2.99 11.47
CA ARG A 136 -12.35 -3.90 11.74
C ARG A 136 -11.60 -4.23 10.45
N ARG A 137 -10.27 -4.24 10.51
CA ARG A 137 -9.38 -4.59 9.39
C ARG A 137 -8.08 -5.22 9.89
N ASP A 138 -7.43 -5.97 9.01
CA ASP A 138 -6.10 -6.55 9.28
C ASP A 138 -5.05 -5.79 8.47
N ILE A 139 -3.98 -5.37 9.15
CA ILE A 139 -2.87 -4.60 8.56
C ILE A 139 -1.58 -5.38 8.76
N ASP A 140 -0.80 -5.46 7.69
CA ASP A 140 0.57 -5.97 7.69
C ASP A 140 1.52 -4.84 7.31
N ASP A 141 2.30 -4.37 8.29
CA ASP A 141 3.32 -3.34 8.10
C ASP A 141 4.61 -4.03 7.56
N ILE A 142 4.84 -3.92 6.25
CA ILE A 142 5.96 -4.57 5.52
C ILE A 142 7.27 -3.80 5.76
N VAL A 143 7.21 -2.48 5.65
CA VAL A 143 8.29 -1.53 5.94
C VAL A 143 7.73 -0.47 6.87
N ASP A 144 7.96 -0.64 8.17
CA ASP A 144 7.53 0.28 9.21
C ASP A 144 8.63 1.28 9.61
N ALA A 145 8.34 2.18 10.55
CA ALA A 145 9.30 3.20 11.00
C ALA A 145 10.60 2.63 11.61
N SER A 146 10.61 1.37 12.06
CA SER A 146 11.81 0.70 12.61
C SER A 146 12.72 0.11 11.54
N PHE A 147 12.20 -0.15 10.34
CA PHE A 147 13.00 -0.60 9.21
C PHE A 147 13.93 0.52 8.71
N PRO A 148 15.19 0.26 8.31
CA PRO A 148 16.13 1.31 7.92
C PRO A 148 15.93 1.78 6.46
N ALA A 149 14.79 2.44 6.20
CA ALA A 149 14.50 3.19 4.97
C ALA A 149 14.41 4.69 5.26
N ARG A 150 14.47 5.54 4.23
CA ARG A 150 14.64 7.00 4.38
C ARG A 150 13.32 7.77 4.46
N ARG A 151 12.37 7.46 3.59
CA ARG A 151 11.06 8.11 3.41
C ARG A 151 9.91 7.12 3.38
N LEU A 152 10.14 5.92 2.85
CA LEU A 152 9.08 4.96 2.56
C LEU A 152 8.52 4.27 3.82
N LEU A 153 7.20 4.29 3.95
CA LEU A 153 6.44 3.33 4.76
C LEU A 153 5.56 2.52 3.80
N VAL A 154 5.57 1.20 3.95
CA VAL A 154 4.84 0.31 3.03
C VAL A 154 4.16 -0.79 3.83
N GLY A 155 2.92 -1.08 3.48
CA GLY A 155 2.19 -2.19 4.07
C GLY A 155 0.92 -2.49 3.31
N GLU A 156 0.21 -3.50 3.77
CA GLU A 156 -1.01 -3.97 3.11
C GLU A 156 -2.16 -4.06 4.11
N THR A 157 -3.36 -3.75 3.63
CA THR A 157 -4.59 -3.84 4.42
C THR A 157 -5.54 -4.82 3.77
N ARG A 158 -6.10 -5.72 4.58
CA ARG A 158 -7.23 -6.59 4.22
C ARG A 158 -8.47 -6.09 4.95
N ASN A 159 -9.41 -5.57 4.17
CA ASN A 159 -10.71 -5.06 4.61
C ASN A 159 -11.79 -6.13 4.38
N PRO A 160 -12.41 -6.68 5.45
CA PRO A 160 -13.43 -7.71 5.34
C PRO A 160 -14.66 -7.28 4.53
N PRO A 161 -15.46 -8.24 4.00
CA PRO A 161 -16.70 -7.92 3.30
C PRO A 161 -17.67 -7.07 4.13
N GLY A 162 -18.17 -5.98 3.54
CA GLY A 162 -19.09 -5.06 4.21
C GLY A 162 -18.43 -4.07 5.18
N ASN A 163 -17.10 -4.16 5.38
CA ASN A 163 -16.38 -3.30 6.32
C ASN A 163 -15.83 -2.02 5.68
N TRP A 164 -15.56 -1.06 6.54
CA TRP A 164 -14.87 0.19 6.26
C TRP A 164 -13.43 0.11 6.78
N SER A 165 -12.48 0.55 5.96
CA SER A 165 -11.08 0.67 6.34
C SER A 165 -10.59 2.09 6.09
N SER A 166 -9.38 2.38 6.60
CA SER A 166 -8.93 3.77 6.76
C SER A 166 -9.99 4.62 7.49
N TYR A 167 -10.68 3.99 8.44
CA TYR A 167 -11.81 4.53 9.21
C TYR A 167 -11.51 4.45 10.73
N PRO A 168 -11.88 5.47 11.54
CA PRO A 168 -12.45 6.76 11.11
C PRO A 168 -11.57 7.49 10.10
N PRO A 169 -12.16 8.31 9.21
CA PRO A 169 -11.42 8.94 8.12
C PRO A 169 -10.28 9.78 8.70
N HIS A 170 -9.12 9.73 8.07
CA HIS A 170 -7.94 10.44 8.52
C HIS A 170 -7.16 11.00 7.35
N LYS A 171 -6.34 12.01 7.62
CA LYS A 171 -5.46 12.68 6.67
C LYS A 171 -4.04 12.85 7.24
N HIS A 172 -3.11 13.13 6.35
CA HIS A 172 -1.68 13.30 6.61
C HIS A 172 -1.09 14.32 5.61
N GLU A 173 -1.66 15.52 5.59
CA GLU A 173 -1.37 16.57 4.60
C GLU A 173 -0.55 17.76 5.16
N GLU A 174 -0.46 17.91 6.49
CA GLU A 174 0.29 18.99 7.13
C GLU A 174 1.49 18.47 7.93
N GLU A 175 2.64 19.16 7.84
CA GLU A 175 3.79 18.88 8.72
C GLU A 175 3.63 19.62 10.05
N ASN A 176 2.90 19.01 10.99
CA ASN A 176 2.61 19.55 12.32
C ASN A 176 2.73 18.47 13.43
N PRO A 177 3.91 17.88 13.63
CA PRO A 177 4.09 16.81 14.62
C PRO A 177 3.92 17.34 16.06
N PRO A 178 3.36 16.54 16.99
CA PRO A 178 2.96 15.13 16.83
C PRO A 178 1.51 14.94 16.32
N PHE A 179 0.84 15.99 15.87
CA PHE A 179 -0.58 15.94 15.51
C PHE A 179 -0.81 15.40 14.09
N GLU A 180 0.06 15.79 13.15
CA GLU A 180 -0.04 15.39 11.75
C GLU A 180 1.35 15.42 11.11
N THR A 181 1.58 14.58 10.12
CA THR A 181 2.79 14.59 9.28
C THR A 181 2.40 14.57 7.83
N HIS A 182 3.12 15.33 7.00
CA HIS A 182 2.85 15.35 5.56
C HIS A 182 3.40 14.07 4.91
N MET A 183 2.51 13.22 4.41
CA MET A 183 2.85 12.02 3.65
C MET A 183 1.98 11.93 2.39
N GLU A 184 2.60 11.64 1.25
CA GLU A 184 1.83 11.23 0.08
C GLU A 184 1.47 9.75 0.21
N GLU A 185 0.34 9.34 -0.36
CA GLU A 185 -0.08 7.94 -0.30
C GLU A 185 -0.63 7.43 -1.63
N VAL A 186 -0.29 6.18 -1.96
CA VAL A 186 -0.82 5.47 -3.13
C VAL A 186 -1.38 4.13 -2.68
N TYR A 187 -2.60 3.81 -3.11
CA TYR A 187 -3.26 2.52 -2.89
C TYR A 187 -3.30 1.72 -4.18
N HIS A 188 -2.92 0.45 -4.11
CA HIS A 188 -3.08 -0.51 -5.22
C HIS A 188 -3.97 -1.67 -4.79
N PHE A 189 -5.10 -1.84 -5.48
CA PHE A 189 -6.21 -2.66 -5.03
C PHE A 189 -6.19 -4.09 -5.59
N ARG A 190 -6.63 -5.04 -4.78
CA ARG A 190 -7.11 -6.36 -5.21
C ARG A 190 -8.48 -6.62 -4.59
N ILE A 191 -9.35 -7.31 -5.31
CA ILE A 191 -10.71 -7.61 -4.87
C ILE A 191 -10.95 -9.11 -4.97
N PHE A 192 -11.56 -9.69 -3.94
CA PHE A 192 -11.97 -11.09 -3.95
C PHE A 192 -13.48 -11.23 -3.66
N PRO A 193 -14.27 -11.84 -4.56
CA PRO A 193 -13.91 -12.25 -5.93
C PRO A 193 -13.53 -11.07 -6.87
N PRO A 194 -12.70 -11.28 -7.91
CA PRO A 194 -12.16 -10.20 -8.75
C PRO A 194 -13.18 -9.47 -9.61
N THR A 195 -14.40 -10.00 -9.74
CA THR A 195 -15.53 -9.34 -10.40
C THR A 195 -16.14 -8.20 -9.57
N GLY A 196 -15.72 -8.07 -8.31
CA GLY A 196 -16.22 -7.09 -7.36
C GLY A 196 -15.79 -5.65 -7.62
N PHE A 197 -15.87 -4.85 -6.57
CA PHE A 197 -15.38 -3.47 -6.53
C PHE A 197 -15.14 -3.06 -5.08
N ALA A 198 -14.51 -1.90 -4.87
CA ALA A 198 -14.62 -1.14 -3.64
C ALA A 198 -14.99 0.31 -3.96
N ILE A 199 -15.37 1.07 -2.94
CA ILE A 199 -15.57 2.52 -3.06
C ILE A 199 -14.50 3.19 -2.19
N GLN A 200 -13.61 3.94 -2.81
CA GLN A 200 -12.70 4.83 -2.10
C GLN A 200 -13.26 6.25 -2.18
N MET A 201 -13.42 6.89 -1.03
CA MET A 201 -13.76 8.31 -1.00
C MET A 201 -12.49 9.11 -0.73
N ILE A 202 -12.35 10.28 -1.33
CA ILE A 202 -11.27 11.23 -1.04
C ILE A 202 -11.89 12.61 -0.92
N TYR A 203 -11.83 13.22 0.26
CA TYR A 203 -12.45 14.52 0.51
C TYR A 203 -11.66 15.40 1.47
N THR A 204 -11.82 16.71 1.36
CA THR A 204 -11.14 17.72 2.20
C THR A 204 -12.15 18.54 3.00
N ASP A 205 -11.70 19.15 4.10
CA ASP A 205 -12.55 20.00 4.96
C ASP A 205 -13.20 21.18 4.19
N ASP A 206 -12.47 21.73 3.22
CA ASP A 206 -12.90 22.83 2.34
C ASP A 206 -13.84 22.39 1.20
N GLY A 207 -14.01 21.08 0.99
CA GLY A 207 -14.79 20.49 -0.09
C GLY A 207 -14.22 20.66 -1.50
N GLU A 208 -13.00 21.21 -1.66
CA GLU A 208 -12.35 21.38 -2.97
C GLU A 208 -12.02 20.02 -3.63
N LEU A 209 -11.72 19.02 -2.81
CA LEU A 209 -11.67 17.63 -3.21
C LEU A 209 -12.84 16.90 -2.55
N ASN A 210 -13.65 16.21 -3.34
CA ASN A 210 -14.79 15.41 -2.87
C ASN A 210 -15.17 14.37 -3.93
N GLU A 211 -14.42 13.28 -3.97
CA GLU A 211 -14.50 12.26 -5.01
C GLU A 211 -14.90 10.91 -4.42
N GLY A 212 -15.83 10.22 -5.09
CA GLY A 212 -16.18 8.82 -4.82
C GLY A 212 -15.74 7.93 -5.98
N ILE A 213 -14.71 7.13 -5.78
CA ILE A 213 -14.07 6.33 -6.81
C ILE A 213 -14.49 4.87 -6.68
N ILE A 214 -15.13 4.33 -7.72
CA ILE A 214 -15.37 2.88 -7.83
C ILE A 214 -14.09 2.22 -8.34
N VAL A 215 -13.40 1.52 -7.46
CA VAL A 215 -12.15 0.80 -7.78
C VAL A 215 -12.44 -0.66 -8.13
N LYS A 216 -11.74 -1.18 -9.14
CA LYS A 216 -11.79 -2.59 -9.56
C LYS A 216 -10.50 -3.32 -9.18
N ASP A 217 -10.54 -4.64 -9.32
CA ASP A 217 -9.35 -5.48 -9.11
C ASP A 217 -8.20 -5.03 -10.02
N GLY A 218 -7.04 -4.73 -9.43
CA GLY A 218 -5.86 -4.22 -10.14
C GLY A 218 -5.78 -2.70 -10.29
N ASP A 219 -6.80 -1.93 -9.91
CA ASP A 219 -6.76 -0.47 -10.00
C ASP A 219 -5.81 0.14 -8.96
N THR A 220 -5.28 1.32 -9.26
CA THR A 220 -4.43 2.13 -8.36
C THR A 220 -5.06 3.49 -8.13
N VAL A 221 -5.03 4.00 -6.90
CA VAL A 221 -5.52 5.33 -6.54
C VAL A 221 -4.44 6.14 -5.83
N VAL A 222 -4.27 7.39 -6.23
CA VAL A 222 -3.38 8.36 -5.61
C VAL A 222 -4.18 9.22 -4.63
N ILE A 223 -3.62 9.44 -3.45
CA ILE A 223 -4.20 10.24 -2.38
C ILE A 223 -3.28 11.46 -2.16
N PRO A 224 -3.57 12.60 -2.81
CA PRO A 224 -2.70 13.76 -2.73
C PRO A 224 -2.88 14.56 -1.44
N ARG A 225 -4.08 14.54 -0.86
CA ARG A 225 -4.47 15.23 0.39
C ARG A 225 -5.85 14.76 0.86
N GLY A 226 -6.27 15.19 2.04
CA GLY A 226 -7.60 14.94 2.58
C GLY A 226 -7.83 13.54 3.15
N TYR A 227 -9.06 13.32 3.61
CA TYR A 227 -9.52 12.07 4.21
C TYR A 227 -9.82 11.03 3.14
N HIS A 228 -9.44 9.77 3.40
CA HIS A 228 -9.47 8.73 2.36
C HIS A 228 -9.98 7.35 2.83
N PRO A 229 -11.22 7.25 3.35
CA PRO A 229 -11.79 5.98 3.77
C PRO A 229 -12.12 5.06 2.59
N VAL A 230 -12.13 3.75 2.83
CA VAL A 230 -12.45 2.72 1.84
C VAL A 230 -13.61 1.85 2.33
N ALA A 231 -14.64 1.69 1.52
CA ALA A 231 -15.77 0.80 1.78
C ALA A 231 -15.67 -0.48 0.95
N ALA A 232 -15.68 -1.63 1.63
CA ALA A 232 -15.84 -2.93 1.03
C ALA A 232 -17.33 -3.26 0.87
N PRO A 233 -17.82 -3.61 -0.33
CA PRO A 233 -19.20 -4.04 -0.49
C PRO A 233 -19.44 -5.40 0.19
N PRO A 234 -20.70 -5.70 0.57
CA PRO A 234 -21.04 -7.03 1.10
C PRO A 234 -20.64 -8.14 0.13
N GLY A 235 -20.02 -9.20 0.66
CA GLY A 235 -19.56 -10.36 -0.11
C GLY A 235 -18.19 -10.22 -0.79
N TYR A 236 -17.53 -9.07 -0.74
CA TYR A 236 -16.23 -8.85 -1.35
C TYR A 236 -15.16 -8.46 -0.32
N THR A 237 -14.09 -9.24 -0.23
CA THR A 237 -12.91 -8.84 0.54
C THR A 237 -12.09 -7.88 -0.30
N VAL A 238 -11.76 -6.73 0.29
CA VAL A 238 -10.97 -5.69 -0.38
C VAL A 238 -9.57 -5.70 0.20
N TYR A 239 -8.57 -5.78 -0.66
CA TYR A 239 -7.17 -5.61 -0.32
C TYR A 239 -6.64 -4.34 -0.95
N TYR A 240 -5.77 -3.63 -0.24
CA TYR A 240 -4.94 -2.61 -0.85
C TYR A 240 -3.53 -2.61 -0.26
N LEU A 241 -2.54 -2.60 -1.15
CA LEU A 241 -1.17 -2.24 -0.83
C LEU A 241 -1.11 -0.71 -0.73
N TRP A 242 -0.58 -0.20 0.37
CA TRP A 242 -0.36 1.22 0.58
C TRP A 242 1.13 1.55 0.62
N VAL A 243 1.51 2.58 -0.13
CA VAL A 243 2.85 3.14 -0.17
C VAL A 243 2.76 4.59 0.27
N LEU A 244 3.50 4.93 1.31
CA LEU A 244 3.61 6.27 1.86
C LEU A 244 5.02 6.79 1.72
N ALA A 245 5.15 8.09 1.43
CA ALA A 245 6.43 8.78 1.45
C ALA A 245 6.28 10.18 2.05
N GLY A 246 7.15 10.50 3.01
CA GLY A 246 7.25 11.82 3.62
C GLY A 246 8.70 12.17 3.96
N ASP A 247 8.98 13.45 4.16
CA ASP A 247 10.30 13.91 4.65
C ASP A 247 10.58 13.37 6.06
N ARG A 248 9.52 13.26 6.87
CA ARG A 248 9.50 12.55 8.14
C ARG A 248 8.89 11.16 7.95
N ARG A 249 9.55 10.16 8.51
CA ARG A 249 9.14 8.75 8.43
C ARG A 249 8.43 8.24 9.69
N GLN A 250 7.60 9.11 10.27
CA GLN A 250 6.74 8.83 11.41
C GLN A 250 5.33 9.20 10.98
N MET A 251 4.39 8.27 11.09
CA MET A 251 3.01 8.49 10.69
C MET A 251 2.23 9.08 11.87
N PHE A 252 1.98 10.38 11.82
CA PHE A 252 0.96 11.04 12.64
C PHE A 252 -0.21 11.42 11.72
N VAL A 253 -1.41 10.98 12.07
CA VAL A 253 -2.62 11.21 11.28
C VAL A 253 -3.61 12.05 12.06
N LYS A 254 -4.30 12.94 11.35
CA LYS A 254 -5.41 13.71 11.89
C LYS A 254 -6.72 13.07 11.47
N PHE A 255 -7.56 12.71 12.43
CA PHE A 255 -8.89 12.17 12.15
C PHE A 255 -9.85 13.30 11.78
N ASP A 256 -10.85 12.95 10.97
CA ASP A 256 -11.99 13.83 10.70
C ASP A 256 -12.73 14.10 12.02
N PRO A 257 -12.81 15.36 12.50
CA PRO A 257 -13.46 15.69 13.76
C PRO A 257 -14.94 15.25 13.83
N ALA A 258 -15.64 15.17 12.70
CA ALA A 258 -17.03 14.70 12.65
C ALA A 258 -17.17 13.19 12.94
N HIS A 259 -16.06 12.44 12.84
CA HIS A 259 -16.04 10.99 12.94
C HIS A 259 -15.08 10.47 14.02
N GLU A 260 -14.31 11.35 14.66
CA GLU A 260 -13.32 10.98 15.69
C GLU A 260 -13.94 10.28 16.90
N TRP A 261 -15.23 10.54 17.19
CA TRP A 261 -15.99 9.85 18.25
C TRP A 261 -15.95 8.31 18.13
N VAL A 262 -15.75 7.77 16.93
CA VAL A 262 -15.62 6.33 16.66
C VAL A 262 -14.42 5.74 17.41
N ASN A 263 -13.28 6.44 17.45
CA ASN A 263 -12.10 6.00 18.20
C ASN A 263 -12.38 5.97 19.71
N GLY A 264 -13.08 6.98 20.22
CA GLY A 264 -13.49 7.02 21.63
C GLY A 264 -14.43 5.88 21.99
N ALA A 265 -15.42 5.60 21.13
CA ALA A 265 -16.38 4.53 21.31
C ALA A 265 -15.73 3.14 21.26
N GLU A 266 -14.73 2.93 20.39
CA GLU A 266 -14.03 1.65 20.25
C GLU A 266 -13.41 1.16 21.56
N GLY A 267 -12.81 2.05 22.35
CA GLY A 267 -12.23 1.70 23.65
C GLY A 267 -13.26 1.14 24.63
N ILE A 268 -14.44 1.79 24.72
CA ILE A 268 -15.54 1.36 25.58
C ILE A 268 -16.11 0.02 25.12
N MET A 269 -16.30 -0.14 23.81
CA MET A 269 -16.87 -1.37 23.23
C MET A 269 -15.93 -2.58 23.41
N LYS A 270 -14.62 -2.38 23.29
CA LYS A 270 -13.63 -3.44 23.55
C LYS A 270 -13.63 -3.89 25.00
N GLU A 271 -13.77 -2.97 25.95
CA GLU A 271 -13.88 -3.31 27.37
C GLU A 271 -15.14 -4.13 27.65
N TRP A 272 -16.28 -3.72 27.07
CA TRP A 272 -17.53 -4.46 27.20
C TRP A 272 -17.40 -5.89 26.66
N GLN A 273 -16.82 -6.08 25.47
CA GLN A 273 -16.61 -7.43 24.91
C GLN A 273 -15.79 -8.36 25.81
N ARG A 274 -14.73 -7.85 26.45
CA ARG A 274 -13.89 -8.66 27.36
C ARG A 274 -14.62 -9.15 28.59
N GLN A 275 -15.61 -8.38 29.07
CA GLN A 275 -16.37 -8.75 30.28
C GLN A 275 -17.42 -9.84 30.01
N PHE A 276 -17.80 -10.05 28.74
CA PHE A 276 -18.88 -10.96 28.34
C PHE A 276 -18.43 -12.05 27.34
N SER A 277 -17.12 -12.23 27.13
CA SER A 277 -16.49 -13.29 26.32
C SER A 277 -15.74 -14.30 27.19
#